data_AF-A0A183K7U3-F1
#
_entry.id   AF-A0A183K7U3-F1
#
_cell.length_a   1.000
_cell.length_b   1.000
_cell.length_c   1.000
_cell.angle_alpha   90.00
_cell.angle_beta   90.00
_cell.angle_gamma   90.00
#
_symmetry.space_group_name_H-M   'P 1'
#
loop_
_entity.id
_entity.type
_entity.pdbx_description
1 polymer ?
#
loop_
_entity_poly.entity_id
_entity_poly.type
_entity_poly.pdbx_seq_one_letter_code
_entity_poly.pdbx_strand_id
1 'polypeptide(L)'
;MDLTSYTDRRTNAMRSVKPASTRPQSTDVFVQPDLRYSTHVFVRRRTFESAYEGPFKVLQREYKYYIVDKNGTNDSISIDRLKAAYLEGNPIYVDYPPVQSHNTTPTLIIPQPTGNTHDDT
;
A
#
# COMPACT_ATOMS: atom_id res chain seq x y z
N MET A 1 46.49 20.49 -22.04
CA MET A 1 45.43 19.61 -21.51
C MET A 1 44.40 19.43 -22.61
N ASP A 2 44.34 18.24 -23.21
CA ASP A 2 43.42 17.95 -24.32
C ASP A 2 42.04 17.58 -23.76
N LEU A 3 41.01 18.33 -24.15
CA LEU A 3 39.62 18.16 -23.70
C LEU A 3 39.08 16.74 -24.00
N THR A 4 39.51 16.17 -25.12
CA THR A 4 39.07 14.83 -25.57
C THR A 4 39.58 13.73 -24.63
N SER A 5 40.82 13.85 -24.16
CA SER A 5 41.43 12.89 -23.23
C SER A 5 40.68 12.79 -21.88
N TYR A 6 40.14 13.91 -21.39
CA TYR A 6 39.40 13.95 -20.14
C TYR A 6 38.02 13.30 -20.26
N THR A 7 37.31 13.57 -21.36
CA THR A 7 36.00 12.97 -21.64
C THR A 7 36.11 11.47 -21.91
N ASP A 8 37.16 11.05 -22.61
CA ASP A 8 37.42 9.64 -22.90
C ASP A 8 37.74 8.86 -21.62
N ARG A 9 38.59 9.43 -20.75
CA ARG A 9 38.89 8.83 -19.44
C ARG A 9 37.63 8.64 -18.61
N ARG A 10 36.75 9.65 -18.53
CA ARG A 10 35.52 9.58 -17.74
C ARG A 10 34.52 8.58 -18.33
N THR A 11 34.38 8.54 -19.64
CA THR A 11 33.46 7.62 -20.33
C THR A 11 33.93 6.18 -20.15
N ASN A 12 35.23 5.91 -20.33
CA ASN A 12 35.80 4.58 -20.13
C ASN A 12 35.71 4.13 -18.66
N ALA A 13 35.89 5.05 -17.70
CA ALA A 13 35.72 4.76 -16.29
C ALA A 13 34.27 4.40 -15.92
N MET A 14 33.27 5.07 -16.51
CA MET A 14 31.86 4.71 -16.27
C MET A 14 31.46 3.40 -16.97
N ARG A 15 32.02 3.12 -18.15
CA ARG A 15 31.77 1.87 -18.90
C ARG A 15 32.29 0.63 -18.20
N SER A 16 33.33 0.74 -17.38
CA SER A 16 33.90 -0.39 -16.64
C SER A 16 33.11 -0.75 -15.37
N VAL A 17 32.20 0.12 -14.92
CA VAL A 17 31.36 -0.14 -13.74
C VAL A 17 30.31 -1.19 -14.09
N LYS A 18 30.34 -2.32 -13.38
CA LYS A 18 29.29 -3.33 -13.46
C LYS A 18 28.09 -2.89 -12.62
N PRO A 19 26.85 -3.12 -13.09
CA PRO A 19 25.67 -2.86 -12.27
C PRO A 19 25.72 -3.73 -11.01
N ALA A 20 25.32 -3.14 -9.88
CA ALA A 20 25.18 -3.87 -8.64
C ALA A 20 24.03 -4.89 -8.77
N SER A 21 24.19 -6.06 -8.17
CA SER A 21 23.10 -7.03 -8.07
C SER A 21 21.96 -6.40 -7.26
N THR A 22 20.76 -6.39 -7.84
CA THR A 22 19.57 -5.92 -7.14
C THR A 22 19.17 -6.91 -6.06
N ARG A 23 18.63 -6.38 -4.95
CA ARG A 23 18.07 -7.20 -3.89
C ARG A 23 16.93 -8.08 -4.44
N PRO A 24 16.84 -9.37 -4.08
CA PRO A 24 15.67 -10.19 -4.40
C PRO A 24 14.42 -9.54 -3.82
N GLN A 25 13.46 -9.22 -4.68
CA GLN A 25 12.15 -8.71 -4.27
C GLN A 25 11.18 -9.89 -4.17
N SER A 26 10.40 -9.93 -3.09
CA SER A 26 9.31 -10.90 -2.97
C SER A 26 8.24 -10.59 -4.02
N THR A 27 7.77 -11.63 -4.72
CA THR A 27 6.61 -11.55 -5.63
C THR A 27 5.30 -11.83 -4.89
N ASP A 28 5.30 -11.71 -3.56
CA ASP A 28 4.09 -11.91 -2.78
C ASP A 28 3.12 -10.75 -3.06
N VAL A 29 1.99 -11.08 -3.70
CA VAL A 29 0.99 -10.10 -4.11
C VAL A 29 -0.14 -10.17 -3.11
N PHE A 30 -0.28 -9.10 -2.33
CA PHE A 30 -1.41 -8.96 -1.43
C PHE A 30 -2.68 -8.64 -2.21
N VAL A 31 -3.66 -9.53 -2.13
CA VAL A 31 -5.02 -9.30 -2.63
C VAL A 31 -5.96 -9.23 -1.44
N GLN A 32 -6.77 -8.16 -1.37
CA GLN A 32 -7.74 -8.00 -0.30
C GLN A 32 -8.81 -9.12 -0.36
N PRO A 33 -9.00 -9.92 0.71
CA PRO A 33 -9.92 -11.07 0.68
C PRO A 33 -11.38 -10.66 0.44
N ASP A 34 -11.76 -9.48 0.90
CA ASP A 34 -13.09 -8.86 0.78
C ASP A 34 -13.54 -8.69 -0.65
N LEU A 35 -12.59 -8.52 -1.57
CA LEU A 35 -12.88 -8.29 -2.98
C LEU A 35 -13.68 -9.47 -3.58
N ARG A 36 -13.49 -10.67 -3.03
CA ARG A 36 -14.21 -11.88 -3.43
C ARG A 36 -15.71 -11.78 -3.21
N TYR A 37 -16.14 -11.10 -2.14
CA TYR A 37 -17.53 -11.04 -1.70
C TYR A 37 -18.15 -9.64 -1.85
N SER A 38 -17.33 -8.61 -2.10
CA SER A 38 -17.76 -7.22 -2.23
C SER A 38 -18.71 -7.01 -3.40
N THR A 39 -19.90 -6.46 -3.18
CA THR A 39 -20.89 -6.17 -4.24
C THR A 39 -20.47 -5.00 -5.12
N HIS A 40 -19.81 -4.01 -4.52
CA HIS A 40 -19.31 -2.82 -5.19
C HIS A 40 -17.81 -2.66 -4.96
N VAL A 41 -17.12 -1.98 -5.86
CA VAL A 41 -15.68 -1.73 -5.76
C VAL A 41 -15.33 -0.31 -6.15
N PHE A 42 -14.31 0.22 -5.51
CA PHE A 42 -13.67 1.47 -5.90
C PHE A 42 -12.54 1.18 -6.89
N VAL A 43 -12.42 1.99 -7.95
CA VAL A 43 -11.41 1.82 -9.00
C VAL A 43 -10.34 2.91 -8.87
N ARG A 44 -9.07 2.50 -8.80
CA ARG A 44 -7.94 3.43 -8.74
C ARG A 44 -7.73 4.17 -10.06
N ARG A 45 -7.66 5.51 -10.02
CA ARG A 45 -7.33 6.35 -11.19
C ARG A 45 -5.83 6.29 -11.48
N ARG A 46 -5.44 6.45 -12.75
CA ARG A 46 -4.02 6.42 -13.20
C ARG A 46 -3.28 7.74 -12.98
N THR A 47 -4.00 8.84 -12.77
CA THR A 47 -3.47 10.21 -12.64
C THR A 47 -3.43 10.64 -11.16
N PHE A 48 -2.61 11.64 -10.83
CA PHE A 48 -2.40 12.20 -9.49
C PHE A 48 -3.62 12.89 -8.83
N GLU A 49 -4.81 12.88 -9.45
CA GLU A 49 -6.04 13.42 -8.86
C GLU A 49 -6.99 12.31 -8.40
N SER A 50 -7.53 12.48 -7.19
CA SER A 50 -8.40 11.57 -6.41
C SER A 50 -8.07 10.07 -6.54
N ALA A 51 -7.59 9.47 -5.44
CA ALA A 51 -7.01 8.13 -5.44
C ALA A 51 -7.94 7.04 -6.02
N TYR A 52 -9.25 7.17 -5.82
CA TYR A 52 -10.24 6.20 -6.27
C TYR A 52 -11.51 6.88 -6.78
N GLU A 53 -12.13 6.24 -7.76
CA GLU A 53 -13.42 6.61 -8.33
C GLU A 53 -14.48 5.64 -7.82
N GLY A 54 -15.65 6.20 -7.47
CA GLY A 54 -16.98 5.62 -7.18
C GLY A 54 -17.12 4.17 -6.70
N PRO A 55 -18.16 3.84 -5.91
CA PRO A 55 -18.54 2.45 -5.75
C PRO A 55 -19.23 1.97 -7.05
N PHE A 56 -18.53 1.18 -7.85
CA PHE A 56 -19.07 0.56 -9.06
C PHE A 56 -19.56 -0.84 -8.78
N LYS A 57 -20.68 -1.22 -9.40
CA LYS A 57 -21.26 -2.56 -9.25
C LYS A 57 -20.38 -3.58 -9.96
N VAL A 58 -20.03 -4.67 -9.27
CA VAL A 58 -19.29 -5.79 -9.87
C VAL A 58 -20.27 -6.70 -10.61
N LEU A 59 -20.06 -6.89 -11.91
CA LEU A 59 -20.88 -7.77 -12.76
C LEU A 59 -20.30 -9.18 -12.83
N GLN A 60 -18.98 -9.30 -13.03
CA GLN A 60 -18.27 -10.58 -13.12
C GLN A 60 -16.91 -10.51 -12.42
N ARG A 61 -16.48 -11.63 -11.83
CA ARG A 61 -15.19 -11.75 -11.15
C ARG A 61 -14.35 -12.84 -11.81
N GLU A 62 -13.18 -12.46 -12.32
CA GLU A 62 -12.18 -13.37 -12.85
C GLU A 62 -10.95 -13.41 -11.93
N TYR A 63 -10.03 -14.36 -12.16
CA TYR A 63 -8.83 -14.51 -11.33
C TYR A 63 -7.89 -13.28 -11.36
N LYS A 64 -7.86 -12.51 -12.45
CA LYS A 64 -6.94 -11.36 -12.63
C LYS A 64 -7.65 -10.01 -12.75
N TYR A 65 -8.92 -10.00 -13.14
CA TYR A 65 -9.67 -8.78 -13.41
C TYR A 65 -11.15 -8.98 -13.13
N TYR A 66 -11.85 -7.91 -12.78
CA TYR A 66 -13.31 -7.90 -12.62
C TYR A 66 -13.93 -7.06 -13.74
N ILE A 67 -15.15 -7.42 -14.12
CA ILE A 67 -15.99 -6.59 -14.99
C ILE A 67 -16.88 -5.75 -14.09
N VAL A 68 -16.75 -4.43 -14.19
CA VAL A 68 -17.51 -3.45 -13.39
C VAL A 68 -18.42 -2.65 -14.29
N ASP A 69 -19.62 -2.33 -13.80
CA ASP A 69 -20.50 -1.36 -14.44
C ASP A 69 -20.02 0.04 -14.09
N LYS A 70 -19.35 0.68 -15.04
CA LYS A 70 -18.87 2.05 -14.95
C LYS A 70 -19.77 2.94 -15.80
N ASN A 71 -20.73 3.59 -15.16
CA ASN A 71 -21.66 4.53 -15.81
C ASN A 71 -22.40 3.92 -17.02
N GLY A 72 -22.79 2.65 -16.95
CA GLY A 72 -23.49 1.94 -18.02
C GLY A 72 -22.56 1.26 -19.03
N THR A 73 -21.23 1.36 -18.85
CA THR A 73 -20.23 0.67 -19.67
C THR A 73 -19.57 -0.43 -18.86
N ASN A 74 -19.40 -1.61 -19.46
CA ASN A 74 -18.74 -2.74 -18.83
C ASN A 74 -17.23 -2.64 -19.01
N ASP A 75 -16.52 -2.27 -17.95
CA ASP A 75 -15.07 -2.12 -17.96
C ASP A 75 -14.37 -3.31 -17.29
N SER A 76 -13.30 -3.80 -17.91
CA SER A 76 -12.41 -4.82 -17.33
C SER A 76 -11.27 -4.16 -16.55
N ILE A 77 -11.27 -4.37 -15.22
CA ILE A 77 -10.33 -3.74 -14.30
C ILE A 77 -9.54 -4.81 -13.56
N SER A 78 -8.21 -4.69 -13.56
CA SER A 78 -7.32 -5.60 -12.84
C SER A 78 -7.53 -5.49 -11.32
N ILE A 79 -7.40 -6.61 -10.62
CA ILE A 79 -7.59 -6.69 -9.16
C ILE A 79 -6.69 -5.70 -8.40
N ASP A 80 -5.47 -5.46 -8.88
CA ASP A 80 -4.51 -4.52 -8.28
C ASP A 80 -4.99 -3.05 -8.26
N ARG A 81 -6.03 -2.73 -9.02
CA ARG A 81 -6.62 -1.38 -9.09
C ARG A 81 -7.95 -1.29 -8.35
N LEU A 82 -8.40 -2.36 -7.70
CA LEU A 82 -9.68 -2.42 -7.03
C LEU A 82 -9.52 -2.36 -5.52
N LYS A 83 -10.52 -1.77 -4.87
CA LYS A 83 -10.71 -1.82 -3.42
C LYS A 83 -12.17 -2.15 -3.12
N ALA A 84 -12.43 -2.99 -2.12
CA ALA A 84 -13.80 -3.31 -1.73
C ALA A 84 -14.55 -2.05 -1.26
N ALA A 85 -15.81 -1.90 -1.66
CA ALA A 85 -16.69 -0.84 -1.19
C ALA A 85 -17.70 -1.42 -0.20
N TYR A 86 -17.67 -0.93 1.03
CA TYR A 86 -18.61 -1.31 2.07
C TYR A 86 -19.81 -0.37 2.00
N LEU A 87 -20.96 -0.91 1.61
CA LEU A 87 -22.22 -0.17 1.55
C LEU A 87 -23.14 -0.63 2.67
N GLU A 88 -23.92 0.32 3.20
CA GLU A 88 -24.92 0.04 4.23
C GLU A 88 -25.93 -1.00 3.70
N GLY A 89 -26.21 -2.03 4.52
CA GLY A 89 -27.07 -3.16 4.15
C GLY A 89 -26.40 -4.32 3.41
N ASN A 90 -25.10 -4.22 3.06
CA ASN A 90 -24.33 -5.32 2.46
C ASN A 90 -23.10 -5.67 3.32
N PRO A 91 -23.27 -6.41 4.43
CA PRO A 91 -22.14 -6.82 5.25
C PRO A 91 -21.25 -7.79 4.47
N ILE A 92 -20.00 -7.39 4.23
CA ILE A 92 -18.97 -8.29 3.70
C ILE A 92 -18.45 -9.10 4.89
N TYR A 93 -18.87 -10.37 5.01
CA TYR A 93 -18.34 -11.26 6.04
C TYR A 93 -16.99 -11.80 5.57
N VAL A 94 -15.93 -11.36 6.23
CA VAL A 94 -14.57 -11.86 6.05
C VAL A 94 -14.13 -12.33 7.41
N ASP A 95 -13.78 -13.61 7.50
CA ASP A 95 -13.19 -14.18 8.70
C ASP A 95 -11.75 -13.67 8.81
N TYR A 96 -11.62 -12.45 9.32
CA TYR A 96 -10.32 -11.89 9.63
C TYR A 96 -9.82 -12.59 10.90
N PRO A 97 -8.63 -13.21 10.89
CA PRO A 97 -8.03 -13.65 12.15
C PRO A 97 -7.96 -12.42 13.07
N PRO A 98 -8.25 -12.56 14.38
CA PRO A 98 -8.22 -11.44 15.30
C PRO A 98 -6.89 -10.70 15.15
N VAL A 99 -6.95 -9.46 14.70
CA VAL A 99 -5.78 -8.59 14.71
C VAL A 99 -5.38 -8.52 16.17
N GLN A 100 -4.22 -9.09 16.51
CA GLN A 100 -3.59 -8.82 17.80
C GLN A 100 -3.28 -7.32 17.79
N SER A 101 -4.21 -6.56 18.34
CA SER A 101 -4.02 -5.17 18.65
C SER A 101 -2.81 -5.11 19.58
N HIS A 102 -1.66 -4.70 19.06
CA HIS A 102 -0.57 -4.24 19.89
C HIS A 102 -0.89 -2.79 20.23
N ASN A 103 -1.92 -2.61 21.06
CA ASN A 103 -2.06 -1.41 21.87
C ASN A 103 -0.95 -1.47 22.94
N THR A 104 0.30 -1.31 22.49
CA THR A 104 1.32 -0.71 23.33
C THR A 104 1.01 0.77 23.33
N THR A 105 0.16 1.19 24.26
CA THR A 105 0.20 2.56 24.77
C THR A 105 1.67 2.90 25.03
N PRO A 106 2.27 3.92 24.39
CA PRO A 106 3.57 4.38 24.85
C PRO A 106 3.36 4.91 26.26
N THR A 107 3.74 4.10 27.26
CA THR A 107 3.85 4.55 28.64
C THR A 107 4.87 5.68 28.64
N LEU A 108 4.40 6.92 28.70
CA LEU A 108 5.20 8.06 29.11
C LEU A 108 5.65 7.78 30.54
N ILE A 109 6.83 7.17 30.70
CA ILE A 109 7.52 7.08 31.98
C ILE A 109 7.93 8.51 32.31
N ILE A 110 7.06 9.21 33.03
CA ILE A 110 7.44 10.41 33.78
C ILE A 110 8.19 9.88 35.01
N PRO A 111 9.49 10.16 35.18
CA PRO A 111 10.16 9.87 36.43
C PRO A 111 9.51 10.75 37.51
N GLN A 112 8.80 10.13 38.45
CA GLN A 112 8.36 10.83 39.66
C GLN A 112 9.62 11.17 40.48
N PRO A 113 9.82 12.45 40.88
CA PRO A 113 10.78 12.76 41.92
C PRO A 113 10.23 12.20 43.24
N THR A 114 11.01 11.32 43.85
CA THR A 114 10.76 10.73 45.17
C THR A 114 10.59 11.86 46.18
N GLY A 115 9.52 11.79 46.97
CA GLY A 115 9.29 12.70 48.09
C GLY A 115 10.34 12.48 49.18
N ASN A 116 11.01 13.56 49.56
CA ASN A 116 11.84 13.60 50.76
C ASN A 116 11.06 14.43 51.78
N THR A 117 10.34 13.77 52.69
CA THR A 117 10.00 14.38 53.97
C THR A 117 11.21 14.16 54.87
N HIS A 118 11.95 15.23 55.17
CA HIS A 118 12.76 15.30 56.39
C HIS A 118 12.22 16.48 57.19
N ASP A 119 11.71 16.17 58.37
CA ASP A 119 11.12 17.08 59.33
C ASP A 119 12.12 18.15 59.82
N ASP A 120 11.51 19.26 60.22
CA ASP A 120 12.07 20.45 60.84
C ASP A 120 12.39 20.18 62.32
N THR A 121 13.55 20.64 62.78
CA THR A 121 13.82 21.16 64.15
C THR A 121 15.07 22.02 64.10
#